data_AF-A0A061N7N2-F1
#
_entry.id   AF-A0A061N7N2-F1
#
_cell.length_a   1.000
_cell.length_b   1.000
_cell.length_c   1.000
_cell.angle_alpha   90.00
_cell.angle_beta   90.00
_cell.angle_gamma   90.00
#
_symmetry.space_group_name_H-M   'P 1'
#
loop_
_entity.id
_entity.type
_entity.pdbx_description
1 polymer ?
#
loop_
_entity_poly.entity_id
_entity_poly.type
_entity_poly.pdbx_seq_one_letter_code
_entity_poly.pdbx_strand_id
1 'polypeptide(L)'
;MLKEGSVYYMKNGKSHVRSIMKSPYFHGIIQKMQHIDGAMDGHAPTSFIEPPMPDESPKASKEVQTEQDHYTTSLNYLTMQKQDLPEPIQNRLQQLLERLNPFQHQLRQLSVEDRYQVKRMAQEDIPNLISAYKELDNEEQEEQMPRIYEALTKMELVISKLEENDEQLKNERFDYLIRLNERRYTGGNDADQ
;
A
#
# COMPACT_ATOMS: atom_id res chain seq x y z
N MET A 1 -9.49 -28.48 6.25
CA MET A 1 -10.83 -27.94 5.85
C MET A 1 -11.36 -26.98 6.90
N LEU A 2 -11.47 -25.68 6.58
CA LEU A 2 -12.13 -24.69 7.46
C LEU A 2 -13.61 -25.01 7.58
N LYS A 3 -14.07 -25.32 8.80
CA LYS A 3 -15.45 -25.71 9.07
C LYS A 3 -16.35 -24.52 9.43
N GLU A 4 -15.83 -23.48 10.09
CA GLU A 4 -16.61 -22.29 10.45
C GLU A 4 -15.73 -21.03 10.44
N GLY A 5 -16.32 -19.89 10.03
CA GLY A 5 -15.68 -18.58 10.05
C GLY A 5 -16.73 -17.48 10.11
N SER A 6 -16.71 -16.68 11.17
CA SER A 6 -17.70 -15.63 11.42
C SER A 6 -17.03 -14.31 11.79
N VAL A 7 -17.51 -13.20 11.23
CA VAL A 7 -17.18 -11.86 11.70
C VAL A 7 -18.27 -11.38 12.65
N TYR A 8 -17.83 -10.90 13.81
CA TYR A 8 -18.63 -10.17 14.77
C TYR A 8 -18.45 -8.68 14.48
N TYR A 9 -19.53 -7.95 14.27
CA TYR A 9 -19.47 -6.50 14.11
C TYR A 9 -20.66 -5.82 14.78
N MET A 10 -20.45 -4.60 15.29
CA MET A 10 -21.52 -3.80 15.87
C MET A 10 -22.10 -2.85 14.83
N LYS A 11 -23.43 -2.84 14.68
CA LYS A 11 -24.14 -1.87 13.86
C LYS A 11 -25.35 -1.36 14.65
N ASN A 12 -25.45 -0.04 14.82
CA ASN A 12 -26.53 0.63 15.55
C ASN A 12 -26.74 0.08 16.98
N GLY A 13 -25.64 -0.11 17.72
CA GLY A 13 -25.69 -0.63 19.10
C GLY A 13 -26.06 -2.11 19.22
N LYS A 14 -26.27 -2.83 18.11
CA LYS A 14 -26.58 -4.26 18.10
C LYS A 14 -25.40 -5.05 17.53
N SER A 15 -25.08 -6.16 18.19
CA SER A 15 -24.03 -7.07 17.76
C SER A 15 -24.59 -8.00 16.68
N HIS A 16 -23.92 -8.06 15.53
CA HIS A 16 -24.28 -8.88 14.39
C HIS A 16 -23.17 -9.90 14.10
N VAL A 17 -23.57 -11.13 13.83
CA VAL A 17 -22.67 -12.21 13.43
C VAL A 17 -22.97 -12.58 11.98
N ARG A 18 -21.96 -12.51 11.12
CA ARG A 18 -22.06 -12.93 9.72
C ARG A 18 -21.04 -14.01 9.41
N SER A 19 -21.52 -15.06 8.74
CA SER A 19 -20.67 -16.14 8.24
C SER A 19 -19.84 -15.64 7.05
N ILE A 20 -18.52 -15.68 7.20
CA ILE A 20 -17.54 -15.34 6.16
C ILE A 20 -17.62 -16.33 5.00
N MET A 21 -17.90 -17.60 5.31
CA MET A 21 -18.08 -18.68 4.33
C MET A 21 -19.19 -18.39 3.31
N LYS A 22 -20.20 -17.57 3.68
CA LYS A 22 -21.33 -17.24 2.81
C LYS A 22 -21.11 -15.95 2.02
N SER A 23 -19.99 -15.26 2.24
CA SER A 23 -19.70 -13.99 1.58
C SER A 23 -18.95 -14.22 0.27
N PRO A 24 -19.46 -13.73 -0.88
CA PRO A 24 -18.80 -13.91 -2.18
C PRO A 24 -17.42 -13.26 -2.22
N TYR A 25 -17.21 -12.18 -1.45
CA TYR A 25 -15.93 -11.48 -1.35
C TYR A 25 -14.81 -12.32 -0.71
N PHE A 26 -15.15 -13.29 0.13
CA PHE A 26 -14.17 -14.12 0.84
C PHE A 26 -13.91 -15.47 0.15
N HIS A 27 -14.68 -15.84 -0.88
CA HIS A 27 -14.50 -17.12 -1.57
C HIS A 27 -13.10 -17.27 -2.16
N GLY A 28 -12.59 -16.24 -2.85
CA GLY A 28 -11.25 -16.29 -3.45
C GLY A 28 -10.12 -16.38 -2.41
N ILE A 29 -10.30 -15.79 -1.23
CA ILE A 29 -9.31 -15.88 -0.14
C ILE A 29 -9.33 -17.28 0.47
N ILE A 30 -10.51 -17.82 0.76
CA ILE A 30 -10.69 -19.16 1.34
C ILE A 30 -10.13 -20.23 0.39
N GLN A 31 -10.36 -20.10 -0.92
CA GLN A 31 -9.83 -21.02 -1.93
C GLN A 31 -8.29 -20.99 -1.98
N LYS A 32 -7.67 -19.81 -1.89
CA LYS A 32 -6.21 -19.70 -1.85
C LYS A 32 -5.61 -20.30 -0.57
N MET A 33 -6.26 -20.12 0.58
CA MET A 33 -5.84 -20.77 1.82
C MET A 33 -5.92 -22.29 1.73
N GLN A 34 -7.01 -22.82 1.16
CA GLN A 34 -7.16 -24.27 0.93
C GLN A 34 -6.09 -24.82 -0.02
N HIS A 35 -5.67 -24.03 -1.01
CA HIS A 35 -4.62 -24.39 -1.95
C HIS A 35 -3.24 -24.50 -1.28
N ILE A 36 -2.94 -23.57 -0.36
CA ILE A 36 -1.72 -23.60 0.44
C ILE A 36 -1.71 -24.83 1.35
N ASP A 37 -2.84 -25.09 2.03
CA ASP A 37 -3.01 -26.26 2.90
C ASP A 37 -2.75 -27.57 2.12
N GLY A 38 -3.36 -27.71 0.94
CA GLY A 38 -3.17 -28.87 0.06
C GLY A 38 -1.73 -29.03 -0.48
N ALA A 39 -1.05 -27.91 -0.77
CA ALA A 39 0.34 -27.92 -1.19
C ALA A 39 1.28 -28.33 -0.04
N MET A 40 0.94 -28.00 1.20
CA MET A 40 1.70 -28.43 2.39
C MET A 40 1.49 -29.93 2.70
N ASP A 41 0.32 -30.48 2.36
CA ASP A 41 0.02 -31.92 2.45
C ASP A 41 0.58 -32.75 1.26
N GLY A 42 1.48 -32.18 0.45
CA GLY A 42 2.19 -32.90 -0.62
C GLY A 42 1.36 -33.24 -1.85
N HIS A 43 0.15 -32.69 -1.98
CA HIS A 43 -0.64 -32.82 -3.19
C HIS A 43 -0.20 -31.73 -4.18
N ALA A 44 0.29 -32.14 -5.36
CA ALA A 44 0.54 -31.21 -6.45
C ALA A 44 -0.77 -30.47 -6.80
N PRO A 45 -0.73 -29.18 -7.14
CA PRO A 45 -1.94 -28.40 -7.41
C PRO A 45 -2.60 -28.90 -8.70
N THR A 46 -3.40 -29.96 -8.59
CA THR A 46 -4.22 -30.44 -9.68
C THR A 46 -5.39 -29.50 -9.87
N SER A 47 -5.67 -29.23 -11.14
CA SER A 47 -6.68 -28.33 -11.70
C SER A 47 -6.37 -26.82 -11.58
N PHE A 48 -5.94 -26.26 -12.71
CA PHE A 48 -6.26 -24.89 -13.09
C PHE A 48 -7.77 -24.72 -12.93
N ILE A 49 -8.19 -24.07 -11.85
CA ILE A 49 -9.53 -23.53 -11.75
C ILE A 49 -9.50 -22.30 -12.65
N GLU A 50 -10.06 -22.42 -13.84
CA GLU A 50 -10.56 -21.24 -14.55
C GLU A 50 -11.40 -20.47 -13.52
N PRO A 51 -11.02 -19.23 -13.17
CA PRO A 51 -11.84 -18.44 -12.29
C PRO A 51 -13.24 -18.39 -12.93
N PRO A 52 -14.35 -18.51 -12.19
CA PRO A 52 -15.63 -18.11 -12.73
C PRO A 52 -15.41 -16.67 -13.18
N MET A 53 -15.41 -16.45 -14.50
CA MET A 53 -15.27 -15.12 -15.06
C MET A 53 -16.33 -14.29 -14.36
N PRO A 54 -15.97 -13.30 -13.52
CA PRO A 54 -16.92 -12.28 -13.20
C PRO A 54 -17.20 -11.62 -14.55
N ASP A 55 -18.48 -11.56 -14.94
CA ASP A 55 -18.95 -10.73 -16.06
C ASP A 55 -18.06 -9.50 -16.16
N GLU A 56 -17.48 -9.31 -17.34
CA GLU A 56 -16.64 -8.16 -17.68
C GLU A 56 -17.32 -6.89 -17.18
N SER A 57 -16.86 -6.41 -16.03
CA SER A 57 -17.16 -5.06 -15.60
C SER A 57 -15.88 -4.26 -15.83
N PRO A 58 -15.90 -3.21 -16.69
CA PRO A 58 -14.77 -2.32 -16.92
C PRO A 58 -14.46 -1.42 -15.70
N LYS A 59 -14.77 -1.89 -14.48
CA LYS A 59 -14.64 -1.15 -13.23
C LYS A 59 -13.23 -1.20 -12.67
N ALA A 60 -12.50 -2.31 -12.85
CA ALA A 60 -11.14 -2.41 -12.31
C ALA A 60 -10.23 -1.32 -12.89
N SER A 61 -10.22 -1.10 -14.21
CA SER A 61 -9.43 -0.07 -14.88
C SER A 61 -9.83 1.37 -14.51
N LYS A 62 -11.12 1.61 -14.23
CA LYS A 62 -11.60 2.91 -13.75
C LYS A 62 -11.21 3.16 -12.29
N GLU A 63 -11.33 2.16 -11.42
CA GLU A 63 -10.88 2.23 -10.02
C GLU A 63 -9.35 2.41 -9.92
N VAL A 64 -8.60 1.85 -10.87
CA VAL A 64 -7.15 2.03 -10.98
C VAL A 64 -6.78 3.50 -11.23
N GLN A 65 -7.41 4.11 -12.24
CA GLN A 65 -7.18 5.51 -12.58
C GLN A 65 -7.63 6.42 -11.44
N THR A 66 -8.81 6.19 -10.87
CA THR A 66 -9.30 7.05 -9.79
C THR A 66 -8.37 7.05 -8.57
N GLU A 67 -7.82 5.90 -8.17
CA GLU A 67 -6.91 5.84 -7.02
C GLU A 67 -5.64 6.68 -7.22
N GLN A 68 -5.03 6.58 -8.40
CA GLN A 68 -3.83 7.33 -8.77
C GLN A 68 -4.13 8.82 -8.97
N ASP A 69 -5.29 9.13 -9.56
CA ASP A 69 -5.78 10.49 -9.76
C ASP A 69 -6.06 11.18 -8.41
N HIS A 70 -6.65 10.47 -7.44
CA HIS A 70 -6.91 11.00 -6.11
C HIS A 70 -5.61 11.30 -5.34
N TYR A 71 -4.63 10.39 -5.41
CA TYR A 71 -3.32 10.62 -4.78
C TYR A 71 -2.61 11.83 -5.41
N THR A 72 -2.56 11.90 -6.73
CA THR A 72 -1.96 13.02 -7.48
C THR A 72 -2.64 14.34 -7.13
N THR A 73 -3.97 14.35 -7.09
CA THR A 73 -4.77 15.52 -6.69
C THR A 73 -4.40 15.98 -5.27
N SER A 74 -4.17 15.04 -4.36
CA SER A 74 -3.83 15.36 -2.97
C SER A 74 -2.44 15.98 -2.85
N LEU A 75 -1.45 15.48 -3.60
CA LEU A 75 -0.12 16.09 -3.68
C LEU A 75 -0.15 17.49 -4.28
N ASN A 76 -0.96 17.71 -5.32
CA ASN A 76 -1.14 19.03 -5.91
C ASN A 76 -1.76 20.01 -4.91
N TYR A 77 -2.79 19.58 -4.18
CA TYR A 77 -3.40 20.38 -3.12
C TYR A 77 -2.39 20.75 -2.03
N LEU A 78 -1.60 19.79 -1.54
CA LEU A 78 -0.54 20.05 -0.57
C LEU A 78 0.50 21.04 -1.08
N THR A 79 0.87 20.94 -2.36
CA THR A 79 1.81 21.87 -3.01
C THR A 79 1.27 23.30 -3.03
N MET A 80 -0.04 23.47 -3.21
CA MET A 80 -0.70 24.78 -3.12
C MET A 80 -0.72 25.29 -1.68
N GLN A 81 -1.18 24.45 -0.73
CA GLN A 81 -1.27 24.79 0.70
C GLN A 81 0.06 25.21 1.30
N LYS A 82 1.16 24.66 0.77
CA LYS A 82 2.54 24.95 1.16
C LYS A 82 2.88 26.44 1.03
N GLN A 83 2.31 27.17 0.07
CA GLN A 83 2.68 28.57 -0.20
C GLN A 83 2.33 29.53 0.94
N ASP A 84 1.31 29.19 1.74
CA ASP A 84 0.85 30.04 2.85
C ASP A 84 1.46 29.62 4.20
N LEU A 85 2.54 28.83 4.20
CA LEU A 85 3.20 28.36 5.42
C LEU A 85 4.47 29.19 5.71
N PRO A 86 4.86 29.33 7.00
CA PRO A 86 6.15 29.88 7.36
C PRO A 86 7.30 29.10 6.70
N GLU A 87 8.37 29.82 6.32
CA GLU A 87 9.49 29.28 5.54
C GLU A 87 10.07 27.95 6.09
N PRO A 88 10.26 27.76 7.42
CA PRO A 88 10.78 26.49 7.93
C PRO A 88 9.87 25.30 7.64
N ILE A 89 8.56 25.47 7.79
CA ILE A 89 7.55 24.44 7.54
C ILE A 89 7.38 24.24 6.03
N GLN A 90 7.40 25.33 5.26
CA GLN A 90 7.35 25.31 3.81
C GLN A 90 8.48 24.46 3.22
N ASN A 91 9.73 24.69 3.65
CA ASN A 91 10.90 23.95 3.18
C ASN A 91 10.84 22.48 3.58
N ARG A 92 10.36 22.19 4.80
CA ARG A 92 10.21 20.81 5.27
C ARG A 92 9.13 20.04 4.50
N LEU A 93 7.96 20.65 4.31
CA LEU A 93 6.88 20.06 3.53
C LEU A 93 7.32 19.84 2.07
N GLN A 94 8.09 20.76 1.49
CA GLN A 94 8.63 20.58 0.14
C GLN A 94 9.49 19.31 0.03
N GLN A 95 10.42 19.08 0.96
CA GLN A 95 11.28 17.90 0.93
C GLN A 95 10.48 16.60 1.09
N LEU A 96 9.46 16.59 1.94
CA LEU A 96 8.55 15.46 2.07
C LEU A 96 7.76 15.21 0.78
N LEU A 97 7.24 16.27 0.15
CA LEU A 97 6.50 16.15 -1.13
C LEU A 97 7.40 15.64 -2.26
N GLU A 98 8.67 16.04 -2.31
CA GLU A 98 9.63 15.54 -3.28
C GLU A 98 9.84 14.03 -3.18
N ARG A 99 9.87 13.47 -1.96
CA ARG A 99 9.91 12.01 -1.73
C ARG A 99 8.59 11.31 -2.00
N LEU A 100 7.46 12.00 -1.79
CA LEU A 100 6.14 11.43 -2.07
C LEU A 100 5.81 11.39 -3.57
N ASN A 101 6.46 12.24 -4.37
CA ASN A 101 6.15 12.42 -5.78
C ASN A 101 6.41 11.16 -6.64
N PRO A 102 7.54 10.42 -6.50
CA PRO A 102 7.78 9.18 -7.25
C PRO A 102 6.68 8.12 -7.09
N PHE A 103 6.02 8.08 -5.92
CA PHE A 103 4.95 7.11 -5.67
C PHE A 103 3.74 7.34 -6.57
N GLN A 104 3.54 8.54 -7.16
CA GLN A 104 2.45 8.79 -8.12
C GLN A 104 2.38 7.71 -9.21
N HIS A 105 3.51 7.22 -9.70
CA HIS A 105 3.56 6.19 -10.73
C HIS A 105 3.86 4.78 -10.19
N GLN A 106 4.23 4.67 -8.92
CA GLN A 106 4.75 3.44 -8.31
C GLN A 106 3.89 2.88 -7.16
N LEU A 107 2.77 3.52 -6.81
CA LEU A 107 1.87 3.08 -5.73
C LEU A 107 1.48 1.59 -5.81
N ARG A 108 1.39 1.02 -7.01
CA ARG A 108 1.06 -0.40 -7.22
C ARG A 108 2.21 -1.38 -6.99
N GLN A 109 3.44 -0.88 -7.03
CA GLN A 109 4.64 -1.69 -6.79
C GLN A 109 4.82 -1.93 -5.29
N LEU A 110 4.32 -1.00 -4.48
CA LEU A 110 4.27 -1.13 -3.03
C LEU A 110 3.37 -2.27 -2.57
N SER A 111 3.70 -2.79 -1.38
CA SER A 111 2.82 -3.71 -0.66
C SER A 111 1.47 -3.04 -0.34
N VAL A 112 0.47 -3.84 0.00
CA VAL A 112 -0.88 -3.31 0.33
C VAL A 112 -0.82 -2.35 1.52
N GLU A 113 0.00 -2.67 2.52
CA GLU A 113 0.17 -1.88 3.74
C GLU A 113 0.91 -0.57 3.44
N ASP A 114 2.06 -0.65 2.76
CA ASP A 114 2.86 0.53 2.41
C ASP A 114 2.08 1.48 1.49
N ARG A 115 1.34 0.93 0.51
CA ARG A 115 0.45 1.71 -0.35
C ARG A 115 -0.61 2.43 0.48
N TYR A 116 -1.23 1.76 1.45
CA TYR A 116 -2.22 2.39 2.33
C TYR A 116 -1.57 3.50 3.16
N GLN A 117 -0.40 3.26 3.73
CA GLN A 117 0.32 4.23 4.55
C GLN A 117 0.70 5.48 3.76
N VAL A 118 1.28 5.34 2.58
CA VAL A 118 1.65 6.47 1.70
C VAL A 118 0.42 7.27 1.29
N LYS A 119 -0.68 6.59 0.93
CA LYS A 119 -1.94 7.25 0.57
C LYS A 119 -2.52 8.03 1.74
N ARG A 120 -2.65 7.39 2.90
CA ARG A 120 -3.18 8.03 4.11
C ARG A 120 -2.34 9.25 4.50
N MET A 121 -1.02 9.16 4.39
CA MET A 121 -0.14 10.28 4.67
C MET A 121 -0.43 11.49 3.77
N ALA A 122 -0.55 11.28 2.46
CA ALA A 122 -0.81 12.36 1.50
C ALA A 122 -2.27 12.86 1.50
N GLN A 123 -3.24 11.98 1.78
CA GLN A 123 -4.67 12.28 1.66
C GLN A 123 -5.29 12.77 2.97
N GLU A 124 -4.73 12.39 4.12
CA GLU A 124 -5.32 12.64 5.43
C GLU A 124 -4.31 13.25 6.39
N ASP A 125 -3.20 12.55 6.70
CA ASP A 125 -2.36 12.94 7.84
C ASP A 125 -1.67 14.30 7.62
N ILE A 126 -1.02 14.53 6.48
CA ILE A 126 -0.39 15.83 6.17
C ILE A 126 -1.45 16.93 6.02
N PRO A 127 -2.52 16.78 5.21
CA PRO A 127 -3.56 17.81 5.12
C PRO A 127 -4.16 18.20 6.47
N ASN A 128 -4.48 17.23 7.32
CA ASN A 128 -5.05 17.48 8.64
C ASN A 128 -4.06 18.21 9.56
N LEU A 129 -2.78 17.82 9.52
CA LEU A 129 -1.74 18.49 10.30
C LEU A 129 -1.56 19.96 9.88
N ILE A 130 -1.53 20.22 8.57
CA ILE A 130 -1.39 21.57 8.03
C ILE A 130 -2.65 22.42 8.31
N SER A 131 -3.85 21.85 8.18
CA SER A 131 -5.10 22.55 8.51
C SER A 131 -5.13 22.94 9.98
N ALA A 132 -4.86 21.99 10.87
CA ALA A 132 -4.86 22.22 12.31
C ALA A 132 -3.85 23.32 12.71
N TYR A 133 -2.69 23.38 12.06
CA TYR A 133 -1.73 24.45 12.27
C TYR A 133 -2.26 25.82 11.86
N LYS A 134 -2.88 25.91 10.68
CA LYS A 134 -3.40 27.16 10.13
C LYS A 134 -4.60 27.70 10.91
N GLU A 135 -5.28 26.83 11.67
CA GLU A 135 -6.38 27.20 12.56
C GLU A 135 -5.92 27.84 13.88
N LEU A 136 -4.65 27.66 14.26
CA LEU A 136 -4.06 28.30 15.44
C LEU A 136 -3.84 29.79 15.21
N ASP A 137 -3.86 30.58 16.29
CA ASP A 137 -3.44 31.98 16.22
C ASP A 137 -1.91 32.12 16.05
N ASN A 138 -1.42 33.33 15.80
CA ASN A 138 0.00 33.53 15.50
C ASN A 138 0.94 33.16 16.65
N GLU A 139 0.53 33.38 17.91
CA GLU A 139 1.36 33.07 19.08
C GLU A 139 1.45 31.55 19.28
N GLU A 140 0.30 30.87 19.16
CA GLU A 140 0.23 29.41 19.17
C GLU A 140 0.97 28.78 17.98
N GLN A 141 0.91 29.38 16.79
CA GLN A 141 1.66 28.92 15.61
C GLN A 141 3.17 28.95 15.88
N GLU A 142 3.69 30.04 16.43
CA GLU A 142 5.10 30.15 16.80
C GLU A 142 5.51 29.08 17.83
N GLU A 143 4.66 28.83 18.84
CA GLU A 143 4.90 27.80 19.86
C GLU A 143 4.86 26.38 19.29
N GLN A 144 3.90 26.09 18.40
CA GLN A 144 3.69 24.74 17.85
C GLN A 144 4.58 24.44 16.63
N MET A 145 5.21 25.45 16.01
CA MET A 145 6.05 25.30 14.82
C MET A 145 7.11 24.17 14.95
N PRO A 146 7.85 24.03 16.07
CA PRO A 146 8.82 22.93 16.23
C PRO A 146 8.18 21.54 16.19
N ARG A 147 6.96 21.39 16.71
CA ARG A 147 6.26 20.10 16.75
C ARG A 147 5.80 19.67 15.36
N ILE A 148 5.35 20.61 14.55
CA ILE A 148 4.97 20.32 13.16
C ILE A 148 6.19 20.00 12.33
N TYR A 149 7.26 20.76 12.50
CA TYR A 149 8.53 20.45 11.85
C TYR A 149 8.95 19.01 12.16
N GLU A 150 8.94 18.64 13.44
CA GLU A 150 9.29 17.28 13.89
C GLU A 150 8.34 16.21 13.29
N ALA A 151 7.03 16.48 13.26
CA ALA A 151 6.05 15.56 12.70
C ALA A 151 6.30 15.30 11.20
N LEU A 152 6.55 16.36 10.42
CA LEU A 152 6.91 16.24 9.01
C LEU A 152 8.23 15.49 8.81
N THR A 153 9.24 15.73 9.66
CA THR A 153 10.50 14.96 9.65
C THR A 153 10.26 13.47 9.93
N LYS A 154 9.41 13.14 10.90
CA LYS A 154 9.08 11.73 11.21
C LYS A 154 8.38 11.06 10.03
N MET A 155 7.45 11.75 9.37
CA MET A 155 6.81 11.25 8.14
C MET A 155 7.84 11.01 7.04
N GLU A 156 8.79 11.92 6.86
CA GLU A 156 9.88 11.74 5.89
C GLU A 156 10.73 10.51 6.19
N LEU A 157 11.10 10.28 7.46
CA LEU A 157 11.84 9.09 7.87
C LEU A 157 11.07 7.78 7.61
N VAL A 158 9.74 7.81 7.73
CA VAL A 158 8.90 6.67 7.37
C VAL A 158 9.00 6.41 5.86
N ILE A 159 8.87 7.45 5.03
CA ILE A 159 9.00 7.31 3.58
C ILE A 159 10.38 6.79 3.18
N SER A 160 11.46 7.31 3.77
CA SER A 160 12.83 6.81 3.50
C SER A 160 12.97 5.32 3.77
N LYS A 161 12.38 4.82 4.87
CA LYS A 161 12.41 3.38 5.19
C LYS A 161 11.62 2.55 4.19
N LEU A 162 10.51 3.07 3.68
CA LEU A 162 9.73 2.39 2.64
C LEU A 162 10.52 2.30 1.33
N GLU A 163 11.23 3.38 0.96
CA GLU A 163 12.13 3.41 -0.20
C GLU A 163 13.26 2.37 -0.06
N GLU A 164 13.92 2.32 1.10
CA GLU A 164 14.98 1.35 1.39
C GLU A 164 14.48 -0.10 1.32
N ASN A 165 13.32 -0.38 1.90
CA ASN A 165 12.73 -1.72 1.90
C ASN A 165 12.32 -2.16 0.48
N ASP A 166 11.74 -1.27 -0.32
CA ASP A 166 11.36 -1.56 -1.70
C ASP A 166 12.59 -1.83 -2.57
N GLU A 167 13.68 -1.08 -2.38
CA GLU A 167 14.94 -1.32 -3.07
C GLU A 167 15.56 -2.67 -2.69
N GLN A 168 15.56 -3.03 -1.41
CA GLN A 168 16.02 -4.34 -0.94
C GLN A 168 15.22 -5.48 -1.58
N LEU A 169 13.89 -5.40 -1.58
CA LEU A 169 13.02 -6.41 -2.19
C LEU A 169 13.23 -6.55 -3.70
N LYS A 170 13.46 -5.42 -4.40
CA LYS A 170 13.79 -5.43 -5.83
C LYS A 170 15.10 -6.15 -6.10
N ASN A 171 16.14 -5.89 -5.29
CA ASN A 171 17.43 -6.54 -5.40
C ASN A 171 17.35 -8.05 -5.11
N GLU A 172 16.65 -8.45 -4.03
CA GLU A 172 16.43 -9.86 -3.70
C GLU A 172 15.71 -10.62 -4.82
N ARG A 173 14.66 -9.99 -5.39
CA ARG A 173 13.93 -10.56 -6.51
C ARG A 173 14.81 -10.71 -7.75
N PHE A 174 15.65 -9.71 -8.03
CA PHE A 174 16.60 -9.77 -9.14
C PHE A 174 17.61 -10.92 -8.97
N ASP A 175 18.23 -11.02 -7.80
CA ASP A 175 19.17 -12.10 -7.48
C ASP A 175 18.52 -13.49 -7.60
N TYR A 176 17.29 -13.62 -7.12
CA TYR A 176 16.52 -14.85 -7.28
C TYR A 176 16.31 -15.22 -8.75
N LEU A 177 15.96 -14.24 -9.60
CA LEU A 177 15.74 -14.46 -11.03
C LEU A 177 17.04 -14.84 -11.75
N ILE A 178 18.17 -14.25 -11.38
CA ILE A 178 19.49 -14.63 -11.92
C ILE A 178 19.81 -16.08 -11.55
N ARG A 179 19.72 -16.45 -10.26
CA ARG A 179 19.97 -17.83 -9.81
C ARG A 179 19.05 -18.85 -10.50
N LEU A 180 17.79 -18.48 -10.70
CA LEU A 180 16.82 -19.31 -11.41
C LEU A 180 17.21 -19.48 -12.88
N ASN A 181 17.69 -18.41 -13.53
CA ASN A 181 18.14 -18.44 -14.91
C ASN A 181 19.39 -19.31 -15.07
N GLU A 182 20.40 -19.11 -14.21
CA GLU A 182 21.59 -19.94 -14.14
C GLU A 182 21.20 -21.42 -14.02
N ARG A 183 20.38 -21.78 -13.03
CA ARG A 183 19.93 -23.17 -12.85
C ARG A 183 19.25 -23.76 -14.09
N ARG A 184 18.54 -22.95 -14.88
CA ARG A 184 17.81 -23.40 -16.08
C ARG A 184 18.70 -23.55 -17.31
N TYR A 185 19.72 -22.71 -17.46
CA TYR A 185 20.48 -22.60 -18.71
C TYR A 185 21.96 -22.96 -18.59
N THR A 186 22.54 -23.06 -17.39
CA THR A 186 23.93 -23.50 -17.19
C THR A 186 24.06 -24.94 -16.72
N GLY A 187 22.99 -25.56 -16.19
CA GLY A 187 22.95 -26.97 -15.76
C GLY A 187 22.65 -28.00 -16.86
N GLY A 188 22.65 -27.60 -18.14
CA GLY A 188 22.24 -28.43 -19.28
C GLY A 188 23.37 -29.00 -20.14
N ASN A 189 24.65 -28.92 -19.71
CA ASN A 189 25.79 -29.37 -20.51
C ASN A 189 26.49 -30.66 -20.03
N ASP A 190 25.95 -31.36 -19.01
CA ASP A 190 26.55 -32.59 -18.47
C ASP A 190 25.63 -33.82 -18.61
N ALA A 191 24.96 -33.98 -19.75
CA ALA A 191 24.15 -35.18 -20.03
C ALA A 191 24.34 -35.74 -21.45
N ASP A 192 25.52 -35.52 -22.06
CA ASP A 192 25.96 -36.22 -23.28
C ASP A 192 27.47 -36.49 -23.22
N GLN A 193 27.87 -37.47 -22.37
CA GLN A 193 29.10 -38.28 -22.54
C GLN A 193 28.83 -39.72 -22.10
#